data_AF-A0A843C4B7-F1
#
_entry.id   AF-A0A843C4B7-F1
#
_cell.length_a   1.000
_cell.length_b   1.000
_cell.length_c   1.000
_cell.angle_alpha   90.00
_cell.angle_beta   90.00
_cell.angle_gamma   90.00
#
_symmetry.space_group_name_H-M   'P 1'
#
loop_
_entity.id
_entity.type
_entity.pdbx_description
1 polymer ?
#
loop_
_entity_poly.entity_id
_entity_poly.type
_entity_poly.pdbx_seq_one_letter_code
_entity_poly.pdbx_strand_id
1 'polypeptide(L)'
;MEEVNSKKQTDYKTRIVTIALVVGIFIGGFSGYLFGYYLFASENENTKNQLTTLSEQINNIQIETINNNENNNNIIEELQGRLSQIQEQIEDLTEEINYSGQNLIETSNEIASIEAQIFSISEQIGNLEDNIENAIQDVYSISNENISLSLLSEQVRESVVVIQGLIPQTSGYLIVQGSGFAYNYSGNMVILTNNHVIEDANSITVTFINGNSYDATILGSDPNNDFAILTLNAPQEIYKPLEIISSSTLKVGHSVIVVGTPYGLEGSLSNGIVSAL
;
A
#
# COMPACT_ATOMS: atom_id res chain seq x y z
N MET A 1 118.42 -119.02 31.05
CA MET A 1 117.76 -119.08 29.71
C MET A 1 116.40 -118.38 29.81
N GLU A 2 116.41 -117.07 30.08
CA GLU A 2 115.24 -116.39 30.70
C GLU A 2 114.84 -115.06 30.01
N GLU A 3 115.47 -114.67 28.89
CA GLU A 3 115.37 -113.29 28.37
C GLU A 3 114.55 -113.11 27.08
N VAL A 4 114.10 -114.18 26.43
CA VAL A 4 113.49 -114.09 25.08
C VAL A 4 111.95 -113.94 25.12
N ASN A 5 111.29 -114.29 26.23
CA ASN A 5 109.82 -114.35 26.29
C ASN A 5 109.15 -113.04 26.75
N SER A 6 109.85 -112.20 27.52
CA SER A 6 109.35 -110.89 27.99
C SER A 6 109.32 -109.84 26.86
N LYS A 7 110.35 -109.80 26.01
CA LYS A 7 110.52 -108.79 24.96
C LYS A 7 109.49 -108.92 23.82
N LYS A 8 109.09 -110.15 23.46
CA LYS A 8 108.03 -110.41 22.47
C LYS A 8 106.62 -110.07 22.98
N GLN A 9 106.37 -110.25 24.28
CA GLN A 9 105.06 -109.96 24.87
C GLN A 9 104.80 -108.45 25.01
N THR A 10 105.85 -107.68 25.31
CA THR A 10 105.80 -106.20 25.35
C THR A 10 105.63 -105.61 23.95
N ASP A 11 106.30 -106.15 22.93
CA ASP A 11 106.18 -105.70 21.53
C ASP A 11 104.78 -105.97 20.95
N TYR A 12 104.16 -107.10 21.30
CA TYR A 12 102.79 -107.43 20.90
C TYR A 12 101.75 -106.51 21.55
N LYS A 13 101.91 -106.20 22.85
CA LYS A 13 101.03 -105.26 23.55
C LYS A 13 101.13 -103.85 22.98
N THR A 14 102.34 -103.36 22.71
CA THR A 14 102.55 -102.04 22.10
C THR A 14 101.93 -101.97 20.71
N ARG A 15 102.14 -102.99 19.86
CA ARG A 15 101.51 -103.06 18.52
C ARG A 15 99.99 -103.06 18.56
N ILE A 16 99.37 -103.78 19.50
CA ILE A 16 97.92 -103.79 19.66
C ILE A 16 97.42 -102.41 20.13
N VAL A 17 98.10 -101.76 21.07
CA VAL A 17 97.72 -100.41 21.54
C VAL A 17 97.87 -99.38 20.41
N THR A 18 98.92 -99.46 19.60
CA THR A 18 99.11 -98.58 18.44
C THR A 18 98.04 -98.82 17.37
N ILE A 19 97.70 -100.06 17.06
CA ILE A 19 96.62 -100.38 16.11
C ILE A 19 95.27 -99.89 16.65
N ALA A 20 94.98 -100.11 17.93
CA ALA A 20 93.76 -99.62 18.57
C ALA A 20 93.67 -98.09 18.57
N LEU A 21 94.78 -97.38 18.78
CA LEU A 21 94.85 -95.93 18.69
C LEU A 21 94.63 -95.44 17.25
N VAL A 22 95.30 -96.04 16.27
CA VAL A 22 95.14 -95.67 14.86
C VAL A 22 93.71 -95.94 14.40
N VAL A 23 93.16 -97.11 14.72
CA VAL A 23 91.77 -97.46 14.41
C VAL A 23 90.79 -96.54 15.14
N GLY A 24 91.04 -96.19 16.41
CA GLY A 24 90.24 -95.23 17.18
C GLY A 24 90.27 -93.82 16.60
N ILE A 25 91.44 -93.35 16.14
CA ILE A 25 91.60 -92.07 15.44
C ILE A 25 90.86 -92.09 14.10
N PHE A 26 90.96 -93.18 13.32
CA PHE A 26 90.27 -93.32 12.04
C PHE A 26 88.75 -93.38 12.23
N ILE A 27 88.25 -94.15 13.20
CA ILE A 27 86.81 -94.26 13.50
C ILE A 27 86.29 -92.92 14.03
N GLY A 28 87.02 -92.26 14.93
CA GLY A 28 86.65 -90.95 15.47
C GLY A 28 86.63 -89.86 14.39
N GLY A 29 87.63 -89.83 13.50
CA GLY A 29 87.69 -88.90 12.38
C GLY A 29 86.59 -89.14 11.34
N PHE A 30 86.33 -90.39 10.99
CA PHE A 30 85.26 -90.76 10.04
C PHE A 30 83.86 -90.48 10.62
N SER A 31 83.64 -90.80 11.91
CA SER A 31 82.38 -90.50 12.61
C SER A 31 82.15 -88.99 12.75
N GLY A 32 83.19 -88.20 13.01
CA GLY A 32 83.10 -86.74 13.07
C GLY A 32 82.80 -86.12 11.70
N TYR A 33 83.40 -86.63 10.63
CA TYR A 33 83.11 -86.20 9.26
C TYR A 33 81.66 -86.51 8.85
N LEU A 34 81.15 -87.72 9.16
CA LEU A 34 79.76 -88.09 8.88
C LEU A 34 78.77 -87.21 9.65
N PHE A 35 79.04 -86.96 10.94
CA PHE A 35 78.20 -86.11 11.77
C PHE A 35 78.18 -84.65 11.26
N GLY A 36 79.35 -84.11 10.90
CA GLY A 36 79.46 -82.78 10.28
C GLY A 36 78.73 -82.69 8.93
N TYR A 37 78.84 -83.73 8.08
CA TYR A 37 78.10 -83.81 6.82
C TYR A 37 76.58 -83.86 7.04
N TYR A 38 76.11 -84.66 8.01
CA TYR A 38 74.69 -84.78 8.32
C TYR A 38 74.11 -83.49 8.91
N LEU A 39 74.84 -82.84 9.81
CA LEU A 39 74.47 -81.55 10.39
C LEU A 39 74.39 -80.46 9.30
N PHE A 40 75.41 -80.39 8.44
CA PHE A 40 75.44 -79.45 7.30
C PHE A 40 74.32 -79.73 6.29
N ALA A 41 74.05 -81.00 5.97
CA ALA A 41 72.95 -81.38 5.08
C ALA A 41 71.57 -80.99 5.67
N SER A 42 71.37 -81.21 6.99
CA SER A 42 70.15 -80.83 7.70
C SER A 42 69.97 -79.31 7.76
N GLU A 43 71.05 -78.55 8.01
CA GLU A 43 71.02 -77.09 8.04
C GLU A 43 70.73 -76.51 6.64
N ASN A 44 71.26 -77.14 5.58
CA ASN A 44 70.99 -76.79 4.20
C ASN A 44 69.53 -77.09 3.78
N GLU A 45 68.96 -78.20 4.23
CA GLU A 45 67.55 -78.53 4.03
C GLU A 45 66.62 -77.54 4.77
N ASN A 46 66.96 -77.19 6.01
CA ASN A 46 66.21 -76.19 6.78
C ASN A 46 66.24 -74.80 6.11
N THR A 47 67.42 -74.37 5.65
CA THR A 47 67.58 -73.09 4.91
C THR A 47 66.76 -73.08 3.63
N LYS A 48 66.72 -74.20 2.89
CA LYS A 48 65.91 -74.36 1.68
C LYS A 48 64.41 -74.25 1.97
N ASN A 49 63.95 -74.85 3.07
CA ASN A 49 62.55 -74.75 3.50
C ASN A 49 62.20 -73.31 3.89
N GLN A 50 63.06 -72.62 4.65
CA GLN A 50 62.88 -71.20 4.99
C GLN A 50 62.83 -70.30 3.74
N LEU A 51 63.71 -70.53 2.76
CA LEU A 51 63.69 -69.81 1.49
C LEU A 51 62.40 -70.03 0.71
N THR A 52 61.85 -71.25 0.75
CA THR A 52 60.59 -71.58 0.08
C THR A 52 59.41 -70.87 0.76
N THR A 53 59.32 -70.90 2.09
CA THR A 53 58.30 -70.16 2.86
C THR A 53 58.40 -68.65 2.63
N LEU A 54 59.62 -68.09 2.63
CA LEU A 54 59.81 -66.66 2.39
C LEU A 54 59.39 -66.28 0.95
N SER A 55 59.70 -67.12 -0.04
CA SER A 55 59.24 -66.92 -1.42
C SER A 55 57.71 -66.92 -1.52
N GLU A 56 57.03 -67.79 -0.78
CA GLU A 56 55.56 -67.83 -0.73
C GLU A 56 54.99 -66.58 -0.06
N GLN A 57 55.57 -66.14 1.07
CA GLN A 57 55.20 -64.90 1.73
C GLN A 57 55.38 -63.69 0.81
N ILE A 58 56.49 -63.61 0.09
CA ILE A 58 56.74 -62.54 -0.90
C ILE A 58 55.66 -62.56 -1.99
N ASN A 59 55.34 -63.73 -2.54
CA ASN A 59 54.27 -63.84 -3.55
C ASN A 59 52.91 -63.37 -3.01
N ASN A 60 52.54 -63.77 -1.79
CA ASN A 60 51.27 -63.37 -1.19
C ASN A 60 51.19 -61.85 -0.98
N ILE A 61 52.27 -61.23 -0.49
CA ILE A 61 52.36 -59.77 -0.32
C ILE A 61 52.27 -59.06 -1.69
N GLN A 62 52.91 -59.60 -2.73
CA GLN A 62 52.84 -59.03 -4.08
C GLN A 62 51.41 -59.07 -4.63
N ILE A 63 50.71 -60.20 -4.48
CA ILE A 63 49.30 -60.33 -4.90
C ILE A 63 48.41 -59.36 -4.12
N GLU A 64 48.55 -59.30 -2.80
CA GLU A 64 47.78 -58.37 -1.97
C GLU A 64 48.03 -56.91 -2.37
N THR A 65 49.28 -56.55 -2.66
CA THR A 65 49.66 -55.22 -3.14
C THR A 65 49.01 -54.89 -4.49
N ILE A 66 48.99 -55.86 -5.43
CA ILE A 66 48.34 -55.69 -6.73
C ILE A 66 46.82 -55.47 -6.55
N ASN A 67 46.16 -56.32 -5.76
CA ASN A 67 44.72 -56.21 -5.51
C ASN A 67 44.36 -54.87 -4.84
N ASN A 68 45.17 -54.42 -3.87
CA ASN A 68 44.96 -53.14 -3.21
C ASN A 68 45.14 -51.96 -4.19
N ASN A 69 46.09 -52.05 -5.11
CA ASN A 69 46.29 -51.03 -6.15
C ASN A 69 45.13 -51.00 -7.15
N GLU A 70 44.61 -52.16 -7.58
CA GLU A 70 43.43 -52.23 -8.44
C GLU A 70 42.19 -51.63 -7.75
N ASN A 71 41.97 -51.97 -6.47
CA ASN A 71 40.88 -51.38 -5.69
C ASN A 71 41.00 -49.86 -5.57
N ASN A 72 42.21 -49.35 -5.29
CA ASN A 72 42.45 -47.91 -5.22
C ASN A 72 42.21 -47.21 -6.56
N ASN A 73 42.60 -47.83 -7.68
CA ASN A 73 42.34 -47.30 -9.01
C ASN A 73 40.85 -47.21 -9.31
N ASN A 74 40.08 -48.25 -8.97
CA ASN A 74 38.62 -48.24 -9.15
C ASN A 74 37.95 -47.11 -8.34
N ILE A 75 38.40 -46.88 -7.10
CA ILE A 75 37.89 -45.77 -6.27
C ILE A 75 38.24 -44.42 -6.90
N ILE A 76 39.45 -44.26 -7.45
CA ILE A 76 39.85 -43.02 -8.13
C ILE A 76 38.96 -42.76 -9.35
N GLU A 77 38.68 -43.78 -10.16
CA GLU A 77 37.78 -43.64 -11.33
C GLU A 77 36.35 -43.25 -10.91
N GLU A 78 35.81 -43.88 -9.85
CA GLU A 78 34.50 -43.50 -9.32
C GLU A 78 34.48 -42.05 -8.83
N LEU A 79 35.50 -41.63 -8.08
CA LEU A 79 35.61 -40.25 -7.58
C LEU A 79 35.76 -39.24 -8.72
N GLN A 80 36.51 -39.57 -9.77
CA GLN A 80 36.63 -38.73 -10.97
C GLN A 80 35.28 -38.59 -11.69
N GLY A 81 34.53 -39.68 -11.84
CA GLY A 81 33.19 -39.64 -12.43
C GLY A 81 32.22 -38.76 -11.62
N ARG A 82 32.22 -38.91 -10.29
CA ARG A 82 31.41 -38.07 -9.40
C ARG A 82 31.85 -36.60 -9.45
N LEU A 83 33.14 -36.32 -9.55
CA LEU A 83 33.65 -34.95 -9.68
C LEU A 83 33.14 -34.31 -10.97
N SER A 84 33.17 -35.03 -12.09
CA SER A 84 32.63 -34.53 -13.37
C SER A 84 31.14 -34.23 -13.30
N GLN A 85 30.35 -35.10 -12.66
CA GLN A 85 28.90 -34.85 -12.46
C GLN A 85 28.65 -33.61 -11.60
N ILE A 86 29.43 -33.42 -10.53
CA ILE A 86 29.30 -32.22 -9.68
C ILE A 86 29.69 -30.95 -10.46
N GLN A 87 30.72 -31.01 -11.30
CA GLN A 87 31.14 -29.88 -12.13
C GLN A 87 30.04 -29.48 -13.12
N GLU A 88 29.41 -30.45 -13.78
CA GLU A 88 28.26 -30.23 -14.67
C GLU A 88 27.09 -29.59 -13.92
N GLN A 89 26.72 -30.11 -12.74
CA GLN A 89 25.66 -29.52 -11.91
C GLN A 89 25.96 -28.08 -11.48
N ILE A 90 27.23 -27.75 -11.20
CA ILE A 90 27.64 -26.38 -10.85
C ILE A 90 27.49 -25.45 -12.07
N GLU A 91 27.82 -25.93 -13.27
CA GLU A 91 27.69 -25.15 -14.51
C GLU A 91 26.21 -24.85 -14.80
N ASP A 92 25.34 -25.85 -14.73
CA ASP A 92 23.88 -25.70 -14.90
C ASP A 92 23.28 -24.69 -13.89
N LEU A 93 23.64 -24.83 -12.60
CA LEU A 93 23.18 -23.91 -11.56
C LEU A 93 23.70 -22.49 -11.78
N THR A 94 24.91 -22.34 -12.32
CA THR A 94 25.49 -21.03 -12.64
C THR A 94 24.72 -20.36 -13.78
N GLU A 95 24.33 -21.11 -14.81
CA GLU A 95 23.47 -20.60 -15.88
C GLU A 95 22.09 -20.18 -15.36
N GLU A 96 21.46 -20.99 -14.50
CA GLU A 96 20.16 -20.68 -13.90
C GLU A 96 20.20 -19.42 -13.04
N ILE A 97 21.26 -19.25 -12.23
CA ILE A 97 21.49 -18.04 -11.42
C ILE A 97 21.68 -16.82 -12.32
N ASN A 98 22.45 -16.93 -13.41
CA ASN A 98 22.68 -15.84 -14.33
C ASN A 98 21.38 -15.42 -15.04
N TYR A 99 20.60 -16.38 -15.51
CA TYR A 99 19.28 -16.12 -16.12
C TYR A 99 18.32 -15.44 -15.14
N SER A 100 18.24 -15.95 -13.90
CA SER A 100 17.43 -15.35 -12.84
C SER A 100 17.88 -13.93 -12.51
N GLY A 101 19.19 -13.69 -12.48
CA GLY A 101 19.78 -12.36 -12.29
C GLY A 101 19.38 -11.36 -13.37
N GLN A 102 19.35 -11.78 -14.64
CA GLN A 102 18.88 -10.93 -15.74
C GLN A 102 17.40 -10.57 -15.61
N ASN A 103 16.54 -11.54 -15.27
CA ASN A 103 15.11 -11.29 -15.07
C ASN A 103 14.85 -10.32 -13.91
N LEU A 104 15.66 -10.39 -12.84
CA LEU A 104 15.58 -9.44 -11.72
C LEU A 104 15.96 -8.01 -12.16
N ILE A 105 16.96 -7.87 -13.02
CA ILE A 105 17.36 -6.57 -13.59
C ILE A 105 16.23 -6.01 -14.46
N GLU A 106 15.64 -6.84 -15.32
CA GLU A 106 14.49 -6.44 -16.16
C GLU A 106 13.30 -5.98 -15.31
N THR A 107 12.92 -6.78 -14.32
CA THR A 107 11.85 -6.43 -13.37
C THR A 107 12.17 -5.13 -12.61
N SER A 108 13.42 -4.91 -12.21
CA SER A 108 13.85 -3.67 -11.55
C SER A 108 13.70 -2.45 -12.47
N ASN A 109 13.96 -2.60 -13.76
CA ASN A 109 13.78 -1.52 -14.73
C ASN A 109 12.29 -1.22 -14.97
N GLU A 110 11.44 -2.24 -15.02
CA GLU A 110 9.99 -2.07 -15.10
C GLU A 110 9.44 -1.33 -13.88
N ILE A 111 9.88 -1.70 -12.67
CA ILE A 111 9.49 -1.00 -11.43
C ILE A 111 9.88 0.48 -11.50
N ALA A 112 11.12 0.79 -11.90
CA ALA A 112 11.57 2.17 -12.04
C ALA A 112 10.73 2.98 -13.05
N SER A 113 10.29 2.35 -14.15
CA SER A 113 9.37 2.97 -15.11
C SER A 113 8.00 3.24 -14.50
N ILE A 114 7.45 2.29 -13.73
CA ILE A 114 6.16 2.45 -13.05
C ILE A 114 6.24 3.57 -12.00
N GLU A 115 7.33 3.64 -11.22
CA GLU A 115 7.55 4.71 -10.25
C GLU A 115 7.55 6.10 -10.91
N ALA A 116 8.20 6.23 -12.08
CA ALA A 116 8.18 7.48 -12.85
C ALA A 116 6.77 7.83 -13.36
N GLN A 117 5.99 6.83 -13.78
CA GLN A 117 4.59 7.04 -14.18
C GLN A 117 3.71 7.48 -13.00
N ILE A 118 3.86 6.87 -11.83
CA ILE A 118 3.15 7.25 -10.61
C ILE A 118 3.47 8.69 -10.22
N PHE A 119 4.74 9.10 -10.34
CA PHE A 119 5.15 10.48 -10.08
C PHE A 119 4.44 11.46 -11.03
N SER A 120 4.42 11.18 -12.33
CA SER A 120 3.74 12.03 -13.31
C SER A 120 2.22 12.12 -13.08
N ILE A 121 1.58 11.00 -12.74
CA ILE A 121 0.14 10.99 -12.39
C ILE A 121 -0.12 11.82 -11.14
N SER A 122 0.75 11.75 -10.13
CA SER A 122 0.62 12.54 -8.91
C SER A 122 0.71 14.04 -9.20
N GLU A 123 1.62 14.45 -10.09
CA GLU A 123 1.72 15.84 -10.56
C GLU A 123 0.46 16.27 -11.33
N GLN A 124 -0.08 15.41 -12.20
CA GLN A 124 -1.34 15.68 -12.89
C GLN A 124 -2.51 15.86 -11.92
N ILE A 125 -2.62 15.01 -10.89
CA ILE A 125 -3.65 15.12 -9.87
C ILE A 125 -3.56 16.47 -9.14
N GLY A 126 -2.36 16.89 -8.72
CA GLY A 126 -2.17 18.19 -8.08
C GLY A 126 -2.62 19.36 -8.97
N ASN A 127 -2.28 19.33 -10.27
CA ASN A 127 -2.76 20.34 -11.22
C ASN A 127 -4.29 20.31 -11.40
N LEU A 128 -4.91 19.13 -11.35
CA LEU A 128 -6.38 19.01 -11.41
C LEU A 128 -7.04 19.56 -10.15
N GLU A 129 -6.47 19.31 -8.97
CA GLU A 129 -6.95 19.84 -7.70
C GLU A 129 -6.93 21.38 -7.72
N ASP A 130 -5.84 22.00 -8.18
CA ASP A 130 -5.75 23.45 -8.34
C ASP A 130 -6.80 24.00 -9.34
N ASN A 131 -7.01 23.30 -10.46
CA ASN A 131 -8.03 23.68 -11.43
C ASN A 131 -9.45 23.59 -10.86
N ILE A 132 -9.74 22.58 -10.05
CA ILE A 132 -11.03 22.42 -9.37
C ILE A 132 -11.24 23.54 -8.35
N GLU A 133 -10.22 23.86 -7.54
CA GLU A 133 -10.28 24.96 -6.58
C GLU A 133 -10.60 26.28 -7.29
N ASN A 134 -9.90 26.58 -8.39
CA ASN A 134 -10.16 27.77 -9.20
C ASN A 134 -11.57 27.77 -9.80
N ALA A 135 -12.03 26.65 -10.36
CA ALA A 135 -13.39 26.54 -10.91
C ALA A 135 -14.47 26.72 -9.82
N ILE A 136 -14.23 26.24 -8.60
CA ILE A 136 -15.11 26.47 -7.46
C ILE A 136 -15.17 27.97 -7.13
N GLN A 137 -14.03 28.67 -7.11
CA GLN A 137 -13.99 30.12 -6.90
C GLN A 137 -14.72 30.89 -8.00
N ASP A 138 -14.54 30.49 -9.26
CA ASP A 138 -15.27 31.07 -10.39
C ASP A 138 -16.78 30.86 -10.24
N VAL A 139 -17.22 29.65 -9.86
CA VAL A 139 -18.65 29.38 -9.59
C VAL A 139 -19.17 30.21 -8.42
N TYR A 140 -18.40 30.40 -7.34
CA TYR A 140 -18.80 31.31 -6.26
C TYR A 140 -18.95 32.74 -6.75
N SER A 141 -18.03 33.23 -7.59
CA SER A 141 -18.10 34.58 -8.17
C SER A 141 -19.29 34.77 -9.13
N ILE A 142 -19.59 33.75 -9.96
CA ILE A 142 -20.73 33.73 -10.89
C ILE A 142 -22.05 33.57 -10.12
N SER A 143 -22.08 32.78 -9.05
CA SER A 143 -23.27 32.63 -8.21
C SER A 143 -23.65 33.92 -7.47
N ASN A 144 -22.67 34.80 -7.23
CA ASN A 144 -22.86 36.16 -6.70
C ASN A 144 -23.36 37.16 -7.76
N GLU A 145 -23.49 36.78 -9.04
CA GLU A 145 -24.30 37.54 -10.02
C GLU A 145 -25.82 37.32 -9.85
N ASN A 146 -26.25 36.48 -8.91
CA ASN A 146 -27.58 36.63 -8.33
C ASN A 146 -27.52 37.78 -7.33
N ILE A 147 -27.94 38.97 -7.76
CA ILE A 147 -28.26 40.15 -6.94
C ILE A 147 -28.54 39.69 -5.51
N SER A 148 -27.60 39.96 -4.60
CA SER A 148 -27.71 39.57 -3.19
C SER A 148 -29.12 39.93 -2.73
N LEU A 149 -29.87 38.96 -2.19
CA LEU A 149 -31.24 39.18 -1.69
C LEU A 149 -31.31 40.42 -0.77
N SER A 150 -30.19 40.79 -0.15
CA SER A 150 -29.99 42.04 0.58
C SER A 150 -30.20 43.31 -0.27
N LEU A 151 -29.64 43.41 -1.48
CA LEU A 151 -29.79 44.55 -2.38
C LEU A 151 -31.21 44.65 -2.93
N LEU A 152 -31.80 43.52 -3.34
CA LEU A 152 -33.19 43.48 -3.79
C LEU A 152 -34.15 43.86 -2.66
N SER A 153 -33.91 43.33 -1.45
CA SER A 153 -34.65 43.70 -0.26
C SER A 153 -34.53 45.20 0.03
N GLU A 154 -33.34 45.78 -0.04
CA GLU A 154 -33.14 47.20 0.24
C GLU A 154 -33.88 48.09 -0.78
N GLN A 155 -33.83 47.74 -2.06
CA GLN A 155 -34.57 48.46 -3.12
C GLN A 155 -36.09 48.38 -2.93
N VAL A 156 -36.61 47.21 -2.57
CA VAL A 156 -38.07 47.01 -2.41
C VAL A 156 -38.59 47.61 -1.12
N ARG A 157 -37.81 47.57 -0.02
CA ARG A 157 -38.22 48.09 1.30
C ARG A 157 -38.58 49.57 1.28
N GLU A 158 -37.91 50.39 0.48
CA GLU A 158 -38.26 51.81 0.37
C GLU A 158 -39.65 52.05 -0.24
N SER A 159 -40.17 51.06 -0.97
CA SER A 159 -41.47 51.12 -1.65
C SER A 159 -42.62 50.60 -0.78
N VAL A 160 -42.31 49.87 0.30
CA VAL A 160 -43.29 49.26 1.21
C VAL A 160 -43.63 50.23 2.32
N VAL A 161 -44.93 50.31 2.65
CA VAL A 161 -45.49 51.21 3.66
C VAL A 161 -46.22 50.42 4.74
N VAL A 162 -46.28 50.97 5.95
CA VAL A 162 -47.14 50.49 7.03
C VAL A 162 -48.51 51.15 6.89
N ILE A 163 -49.58 50.38 7.03
CA ILE A 163 -50.95 50.89 6.97
C ILE A 163 -51.63 50.57 8.30
N GLN A 164 -52.22 51.58 8.92
CA GLN A 164 -52.96 51.44 10.17
C GLN A 164 -54.38 51.98 10.00
N GLY A 165 -55.37 51.12 10.27
CA GLY A 165 -56.79 51.46 10.31
C GLY A 165 -57.29 51.56 11.75
N LEU A 166 -58.12 52.57 12.04
CA LEU A 166 -58.80 52.73 13.32
C LEU A 166 -60.28 52.43 13.18
N ILE A 167 -60.71 51.29 13.74
CA ILE A 167 -62.10 50.84 13.75
C ILE A 167 -62.74 51.27 15.08
N PRO A 168 -63.81 52.08 15.07
CA PRO A 168 -64.51 52.45 16.30
C PRO A 168 -65.17 51.25 16.95
N GLN A 169 -65.04 51.13 18.26
CA GLN A 169 -65.77 50.16 19.08
C GLN A 169 -66.50 50.87 20.23
N THR A 170 -67.41 50.17 20.89
CA THR A 170 -68.18 50.70 22.03
C THR A 170 -67.30 51.26 23.16
N SER A 171 -66.06 50.76 23.30
CA SER A 171 -65.08 51.19 24.30
C SER A 171 -63.71 51.47 23.70
N GLY A 172 -63.62 52.36 22.70
CA GLY A 172 -62.35 52.84 22.14
C GLY A 172 -62.21 52.53 20.66
N TYR A 173 -60.97 52.26 20.23
CA TYR A 173 -60.64 51.90 18.85
C TYR A 173 -59.91 50.58 18.79
N LEU A 174 -60.25 49.75 17.82
CA LEU A 174 -59.42 48.63 17.41
C LEU A 174 -58.45 49.14 16.33
N ILE A 175 -57.16 48.87 16.55
CA ILE A 175 -56.12 49.16 15.56
C ILE A 175 -55.95 47.91 14.70
N VAL A 176 -56.19 48.06 13.41
CA VAL A 176 -55.81 47.06 12.39
C VAL A 176 -54.54 47.55 11.72
N GLN A 177 -53.61 46.64 11.47
CA GLN A 177 -52.34 46.97 10.83
C GLN A 177 -52.05 45.99 9.71
N GLY A 178 -51.54 46.52 8.62
CA GLY A 178 -51.05 45.75 7.49
C GLY A 178 -49.93 46.48 6.76
N SER A 179 -49.60 45.94 5.60
CA SER A 179 -48.60 46.51 4.70
C SER A 179 -49.25 46.89 3.37
N GLY A 180 -48.60 47.81 2.67
CA GLY A 180 -48.90 48.09 1.28
C GLY A 180 -47.64 48.51 0.55
N PHE A 181 -47.77 48.86 -0.71
CA PHE A 181 -46.66 49.40 -1.47
C PHE A 181 -47.12 50.51 -2.41
N ALA A 182 -46.20 51.43 -2.71
CA ALA A 182 -46.46 52.50 -3.66
C ALA A 182 -46.46 51.98 -5.10
N TYR A 183 -47.39 52.49 -5.90
CA TYR A 183 -47.51 52.17 -7.31
C TYR A 183 -47.81 53.46 -8.10
N ASN A 184 -47.23 53.56 -9.30
CA ASN A 184 -47.48 54.68 -10.20
C ASN A 184 -48.47 54.24 -11.29
N TYR A 185 -49.72 54.68 -11.17
CA TYR A 185 -50.73 54.44 -12.18
C TYR A 185 -50.84 55.65 -13.12
N SER A 186 -50.18 55.57 -14.28
CA SER A 186 -50.25 56.58 -15.36
C SER A 186 -49.97 58.01 -14.87
N GLY A 187 -48.98 58.17 -13.98
CA GLY A 187 -48.59 59.46 -13.40
C GLY A 187 -49.21 59.77 -12.04
N ASN A 188 -50.13 58.94 -11.53
CA ASN A 188 -50.74 59.10 -10.22
C ASN A 188 -50.14 58.10 -9.22
N MET A 189 -49.58 58.61 -8.12
CA MET A 189 -49.07 57.77 -7.04
C MET A 189 -50.20 57.28 -6.15
N VAL A 190 -50.29 55.97 -5.99
CA VAL A 190 -51.28 55.30 -5.15
C VAL A 190 -50.59 54.27 -4.27
N ILE A 191 -51.25 53.88 -3.17
CA ILE A 191 -50.82 52.75 -2.34
C ILE A 191 -51.76 51.59 -2.59
N LEU A 192 -51.18 50.41 -2.86
CA LEU A 192 -51.92 49.16 -2.99
C LEU A 192 -51.83 48.37 -1.69
N THR A 193 -52.93 47.79 -1.25
CA THR A 193 -53.01 46.95 -0.04
C THR A 193 -54.17 45.96 -0.11
N ASN A 194 -54.35 45.18 0.94
CA ASN A 194 -55.49 44.28 1.09
C ASN A 194 -56.73 45.01 1.63
N ASN A 195 -57.91 44.60 1.20
CA ASN A 195 -59.17 45.20 1.64
C ASN A 195 -59.39 45.02 3.15
N HIS A 196 -59.09 43.84 3.69
CA HIS A 196 -59.26 43.55 5.11
C HIS A 196 -58.42 44.44 6.05
N VAL A 197 -57.37 45.10 5.54
CA VAL A 197 -56.54 46.03 6.32
C VAL A 197 -57.26 47.36 6.56
N ILE A 198 -58.16 47.74 5.65
CA ILE A 198 -58.86 49.03 5.64
C ILE A 198 -60.37 48.91 5.88
N GLU A 199 -60.88 47.69 5.94
CA GLU A 199 -62.30 47.40 6.18
C GLU A 199 -62.75 47.94 7.54
N ASP A 200 -63.93 48.57 7.57
CA ASP A 200 -64.54 49.19 8.75
C ASP A 200 -63.69 50.28 9.46
N ALA A 201 -62.55 50.67 8.89
CA ALA A 201 -61.69 51.70 9.46
C ALA A 201 -62.27 53.11 9.19
N ASN A 202 -62.48 53.89 10.25
CA ASN A 202 -62.92 55.28 10.14
C ASN A 202 -61.79 56.25 9.79
N SER A 203 -60.56 55.87 10.11
CA SER A 203 -59.34 56.61 9.78
C SER A 203 -58.27 55.63 9.35
N ILE A 204 -57.53 55.97 8.29
CA ILE A 204 -56.45 55.17 7.75
C ILE A 204 -55.22 56.06 7.66
N THR A 205 -54.12 55.61 8.25
CA THR A 205 -52.83 56.29 8.21
C THR A 205 -51.82 55.39 7.51
N VAL A 206 -51.05 55.97 6.59
CA VAL A 206 -49.97 55.31 5.87
C VAL A 206 -48.64 55.90 6.33
N THR A 207 -47.73 55.05 6.79
CA THR A 207 -46.40 55.44 7.26
C THR A 207 -45.33 54.89 6.32
N PHE A 208 -44.49 55.79 5.79
CA PHE A 208 -43.34 55.45 4.94
C PHE A 208 -42.13 55.03 5.78
N ILE A 209 -41.13 54.40 5.13
CA ILE A 209 -39.93 53.90 5.81
C ILE A 209 -39.12 54.98 6.55
N ASN A 210 -39.25 56.24 6.12
CA ASN A 210 -38.65 57.40 6.78
C ASN A 210 -39.37 57.84 8.07
N GLY A 211 -40.46 57.16 8.44
CA GLY A 211 -41.29 57.44 9.61
C GLY A 211 -42.37 58.49 9.41
N ASN A 212 -42.47 59.12 8.23
CA ASN A 212 -43.51 60.09 7.95
C ASN A 212 -44.85 59.41 7.70
N SER A 213 -45.90 59.93 8.35
CA SER A 213 -47.27 59.40 8.29
C SER A 213 -48.21 60.38 7.61
N TYR A 214 -49.12 59.84 6.80
CA TYR A 214 -50.12 60.61 6.06
C TYR A 214 -51.49 59.96 6.17
N ASP A 215 -52.54 60.79 6.28
CA ASP A 215 -53.91 60.31 6.18
C ASP A 215 -54.20 59.85 4.75
N ALA A 216 -54.83 58.68 4.66
CA ALA A 216 -55.15 58.04 3.39
C ALA A 216 -56.65 58.08 3.14
N THR A 217 -57.01 58.29 1.87
CA THR A 217 -58.39 58.17 1.38
C THR A 217 -58.50 56.94 0.51
N ILE A 218 -59.57 56.16 0.68
CA ILE A 218 -59.85 55.01 -0.19
C ILE A 218 -60.28 55.52 -1.56
N LEU A 219 -59.49 55.20 -2.59
CA LEU A 219 -59.82 55.50 -3.98
C LEU A 219 -60.74 54.43 -4.57
N GLY A 220 -60.58 53.19 -4.12
CA GLY A 220 -61.45 52.06 -4.46
C GLY A 220 -61.05 50.79 -3.72
N SER A 221 -61.97 49.84 -3.58
CA SER A 221 -61.70 48.52 -3.02
C SER A 221 -62.53 47.44 -3.72
N ASP A 222 -62.02 46.20 -3.65
CA ASP A 222 -62.69 45.00 -4.13
C ASP A 222 -62.65 43.93 -3.01
N PRO A 223 -63.74 43.79 -2.24
CA PRO A 223 -63.83 42.81 -1.17
C PRO A 223 -63.75 41.36 -1.65
N ASN A 224 -64.12 41.05 -2.90
CA ASN A 224 -64.09 39.66 -3.40
C ASN A 224 -62.67 39.16 -3.67
N ASN A 225 -61.77 40.09 -4.02
CA ASN A 225 -60.35 39.80 -4.30
C ASN A 225 -59.41 40.30 -3.20
N ASP A 226 -59.96 40.75 -2.07
CA ASP A 226 -59.24 41.30 -0.92
C ASP A 226 -58.20 42.36 -1.30
N PHE A 227 -58.60 43.34 -2.10
CA PHE A 227 -57.71 44.37 -2.64
C PHE A 227 -58.27 45.78 -2.44
N ALA A 228 -57.39 46.75 -2.17
CA ALA A 228 -57.76 48.16 -2.02
C ALA A 228 -56.67 49.10 -2.56
N ILE A 229 -57.12 50.26 -3.04
CA ILE A 229 -56.28 51.35 -3.54
C ILE A 229 -56.52 52.58 -2.68
N LEU A 230 -55.43 53.13 -2.15
CA LEU A 230 -55.44 54.33 -1.34
C LEU A 230 -54.71 55.47 -2.05
N THR A 231 -55.16 56.69 -1.80
CA THR A 231 -54.48 57.93 -2.21
C THR A 231 -54.11 58.75 -0.98
N LEU A 232 -52.97 59.43 -1.04
CA LEU A 232 -52.43 60.23 0.05
C LEU A 232 -52.09 61.63 -0.47
N ASN A 233 -52.22 62.64 0.39
CA ASN A 233 -51.65 63.96 0.13
C ASN A 233 -50.21 64.04 0.69
N ALA A 234 -49.30 63.32 0.04
CA ALA A 234 -47.88 63.28 0.40
C ALA A 234 -47.00 63.88 -0.73
N PRO A 235 -45.84 64.47 -0.40
CA PRO A 235 -44.85 64.91 -1.40
C PRO A 235 -44.46 63.79 -2.36
N GLN A 236 -44.34 64.11 -3.65
CA GLN A 236 -44.06 63.12 -4.70
C GLN A 236 -42.71 62.42 -4.49
N GLU A 237 -41.74 63.10 -3.88
CA GLU A 237 -40.38 62.59 -3.65
C GLU A 237 -40.32 61.43 -2.65
N ILE A 238 -41.37 61.27 -1.83
CA ILE A 238 -41.45 60.22 -0.81
C ILE A 238 -41.90 58.88 -1.41
N TYR A 239 -42.61 58.91 -2.53
CA TYR A 239 -43.04 57.67 -3.18
C TYR A 239 -41.86 57.02 -3.90
N LYS A 240 -41.64 55.74 -3.59
CA LYS A 240 -40.79 54.83 -4.37
C LYS A 240 -41.72 53.77 -4.97
N PRO A 241 -42.25 53.97 -6.19
CA PRO A 241 -43.23 53.03 -6.73
C PRO A 241 -42.55 51.74 -7.21
N LEU A 242 -43.17 50.60 -6.90
CA LEU A 242 -42.79 49.33 -7.51
C LEU A 242 -43.32 49.22 -8.94
N GLU A 243 -42.52 48.61 -9.81
CA GLU A 243 -42.98 48.18 -11.12
C GLU A 243 -43.75 46.87 -11.00
N ILE A 244 -44.97 46.84 -11.56
CA ILE A 244 -45.79 45.62 -11.63
C ILE A 244 -45.63 45.04 -13.03
N ILE A 245 -45.17 43.80 -13.10
CA ILE A 245 -45.07 43.02 -14.33
C ILE A 245 -46.21 41.99 -14.36
N SER A 246 -46.66 41.64 -15.58
CA SER A 246 -47.68 40.61 -15.77
C SER A 246 -47.30 39.29 -15.11
N SER A 247 -48.22 38.75 -14.31
CA SER A 247 -48.09 37.42 -13.70
C SER A 247 -48.12 36.27 -14.72
N SER A 248 -48.49 36.52 -15.98
CA SER A 248 -48.48 35.51 -17.05
C SER A 248 -47.08 34.95 -17.36
N THR A 249 -46.02 35.62 -16.89
CA THR A 249 -44.62 35.18 -17.07
C THR A 249 -44.09 34.39 -15.87
N LEU A 250 -44.84 34.35 -14.77
CA LEU A 250 -44.48 33.63 -13.56
C LEU A 250 -44.59 32.12 -13.80
N LYS A 251 -43.72 31.33 -13.18
CA LYS A 251 -43.73 29.86 -13.25
C LYS A 251 -43.57 29.27 -11.86
N VAL A 252 -44.14 28.07 -11.68
CA VAL A 252 -43.87 27.24 -10.49
C VAL A 252 -42.37 26.98 -10.38
N GLY A 253 -41.83 27.18 -9.18
CA GLY A 253 -40.39 27.07 -8.90
C GLY A 253 -39.60 28.38 -9.03
N HIS A 254 -40.20 29.49 -9.47
CA HIS A 254 -39.54 30.80 -9.39
C HIS A 254 -39.32 31.19 -7.91
N SER A 255 -38.13 31.71 -7.61
CA SER A 255 -37.84 32.32 -6.31
C SER A 255 -38.64 33.59 -6.12
N VAL A 256 -39.19 33.78 -4.92
CA VAL A 256 -39.93 34.97 -4.52
C VAL A 256 -39.43 35.46 -3.17
N ILE A 257 -39.51 36.77 -2.97
CA ILE A 257 -39.37 37.39 -1.65
C ILE A 257 -40.72 37.94 -1.21
N VAL A 258 -41.02 37.76 0.07
CA VAL A 258 -42.14 38.39 0.75
C VAL A 258 -41.56 39.51 1.58
N VAL A 259 -41.95 40.74 1.27
CA VAL A 259 -41.57 41.94 2.01
C VAL A 259 -42.82 42.45 2.70
N GLY A 260 -42.76 42.61 4.01
CA GLY A 260 -43.87 43.14 4.79
C GLY A 260 -43.37 43.92 6.00
N THR A 261 -44.30 44.55 6.71
CA THR A 261 -44.06 45.35 7.91
C THR A 261 -45.02 44.93 9.03
N PRO A 262 -45.01 43.65 9.44
CA PRO A 262 -46.02 43.10 10.35
C PRO A 262 -46.03 43.77 11.73
N TYR A 263 -44.89 44.31 12.19
CA TYR A 263 -44.72 44.94 13.51
C TYR A 263 -44.09 46.35 13.43
N GLY A 264 -44.43 47.13 12.40
CA GLY A 264 -43.91 48.50 12.21
C GLY A 264 -42.73 48.57 11.23
N LEU A 265 -41.91 49.62 11.36
CA LEU A 265 -40.94 50.05 10.33
C LEU A 265 -39.71 49.14 10.16
N GLU A 266 -39.46 48.20 11.08
CA GLU A 266 -38.30 47.30 10.97
C GLU A 266 -38.44 46.32 9.79
N GLY A 267 -39.67 46.02 9.38
CA GLY A 267 -39.95 45.14 8.25
C GLY A 267 -39.61 43.66 8.53
N SER A 268 -40.19 42.77 7.75
CA SER A 268 -39.86 41.35 7.70
C SER A 268 -39.63 40.95 6.25
N LEU A 269 -38.58 40.16 6.04
CA LEU A 269 -38.26 39.55 4.77
C LEU A 269 -38.36 38.03 4.93
N SER A 270 -39.10 37.38 4.04
CA SER A 270 -39.07 35.93 3.89
C SER A 270 -38.77 35.57 2.45
N ASN A 271 -37.99 34.52 2.22
CA ASN A 271 -37.74 33.98 0.89
C ASN A 271 -38.52 32.68 0.70
N GLY A 272 -38.95 32.42 -0.53
CA GLY A 272 -39.71 31.23 -0.86
C GLY A 272 -39.66 30.92 -2.35
N ILE A 273 -40.47 29.94 -2.73
CA ILE A 273 -40.67 29.56 -4.13
C ILE A 273 -42.16 29.59 -4.45
N VAL A 274 -42.48 29.90 -5.70
CA VAL A 274 -43.85 29.83 -6.21
C VAL A 274 -44.28 28.37 -6.25
N SER A 275 -45.24 28.02 -5.39
CA SER A 275 -45.75 26.65 -5.27
C SER A 275 -46.92 26.36 -6.22
N ALA A 276 -47.69 27.38 -6.63
CA ALA A 276 -48.83 27.30 -7.54
C ALA A 276 -49.16 28.69 -8.13
N LEU A 277 -49.97 28.75 -9.22
CA LEU A 277 -50.42 29.98 -9.91
C LEU A 277 -51.93 29.97 -10.15
#